data_AF-A0A1Y6L9K9-F1
#
_entry.id   AF-A0A1Y6L9K9-F1
#
_cell.length_a   1.000
_cell.length_b   1.000
_cell.length_c   1.000
_cell.angle_alpha   90.00
_cell.angle_beta   90.00
_cell.angle_gamma   90.00
#
_symmetry.space_group_name_H-M   'P 1'
#
loop_
_entity.id
_entity.type
_entity.pdbx_description
1 polymer ?
#
loop_
_entity_poly.entity_id
_entity_poly.type
_entity_poly.pdbx_seq_one_letter_code
_entity_poly.pdbx_strand_id
1 'polypeptide(L)'
;MEESIGSRRVHDVYADVADQERAEYPEFALYDAQRELQRRGDDTRSMSGGWDLAKYMNLAMLRKIRAMISDKKWFVFIDTDTFIDWDNLFTLLEHLNPAKRMYLGSPVWLPGLQFAHGGSAYALSSGALDALDYTAQSPQDPLYSQFGFNTTELCCGDEALARVLKPKGVSLKGYWPMFNGESPATLSFGKDLWCEPVVSLHHLGDNEMRNLWRWSEEWKVKPMNSVSRSLFSRYPCEACAAIQ
;
A
#
# COMPACT_ATOMS: atom_id res chain seq x y z
N MET A 1 7.16 9.03 -11.42
CA MET A 1 7.32 9.58 -12.78
C MET A 1 6.99 8.50 -13.80
N GLU A 2 6.61 8.87 -15.02
CA GLU A 2 6.26 7.92 -16.08
C GLU A 2 7.51 7.18 -16.56
N GLU A 3 7.47 5.85 -16.61
CA GLU A 3 8.57 5.02 -17.11
C GLU A 3 8.10 3.61 -17.53
N SER A 4 9.01 2.81 -18.07
CA SER A 4 8.76 1.40 -18.40
C SER A 4 9.82 0.52 -17.75
N ILE A 5 9.36 -0.43 -16.92
CA ILE A 5 10.21 -1.39 -16.21
C ILE A 5 9.87 -2.78 -16.75
N GLY A 6 10.76 -3.33 -17.59
CA GLY A 6 10.50 -4.58 -18.31
C GLY A 6 9.24 -4.46 -19.18
N SER A 7 8.27 -5.35 -18.96
CA SER A 7 6.98 -5.32 -19.67
C SER A 7 5.89 -4.49 -18.97
N ARG A 8 6.22 -3.82 -17.86
CA ARG A 8 5.26 -3.06 -17.05
C ARG A 8 5.48 -1.57 -17.24
N ARG A 9 4.37 -0.84 -17.35
CA ARG A 9 4.37 0.62 -17.44
C ARG A 9 4.11 1.21 -16.06
N VAL A 10 4.98 2.12 -15.64
CA VAL A 10 4.80 2.94 -14.45
C VAL A 10 4.13 4.22 -14.87
N HIS A 11 3.03 4.53 -14.18
CA HIS A 11 2.19 5.66 -14.50
C HIS A 11 2.48 6.82 -13.58
N ASP A 12 2.77 7.99 -14.14
CA ASP A 12 2.87 9.20 -13.33
C ASP A 12 1.48 9.62 -12.85
N VAL A 13 1.33 9.78 -11.54
CA VAL A 13 0.09 10.25 -10.92
C VAL A 13 -0.08 11.77 -11.04
N TYR A 14 1.02 12.50 -11.21
CA TYR A 14 1.04 13.96 -11.30
C TYR A 14 1.22 14.48 -12.74
N ALA A 15 1.21 13.60 -13.75
CA ALA A 15 1.43 13.99 -15.15
C ALA A 15 0.40 15.00 -15.67
N ASP A 16 -0.85 14.91 -15.21
CA ASP A 16 -1.95 15.72 -15.71
C ASP A 16 -2.18 17.01 -14.91
N VAL A 17 -1.33 17.29 -13.91
CA VAL A 17 -1.43 18.49 -13.07
C VAL A 17 -0.84 19.68 -13.82
N ALA A 18 -1.64 20.72 -14.04
CA ALA A 18 -1.22 21.90 -14.80
C ALA A 18 -0.09 22.65 -14.08
N ASP A 19 0.86 23.19 -14.85
CA ASP A 19 1.98 23.97 -14.29
C ASP A 19 1.53 25.12 -13.39
N GLN A 20 0.43 25.80 -13.78
CA GLN A 20 -0.16 26.88 -12.99
C GLN A 20 -0.64 26.41 -11.61
N GLU A 21 -1.26 25.23 -11.55
CA GLU A 21 -1.73 24.64 -10.29
C GLU A 21 -0.54 24.19 -9.43
N ARG A 22 0.44 23.51 -10.03
CA ARG A 22 1.66 23.08 -9.31
C ARG A 22 2.39 24.27 -8.69
N ALA A 23 2.43 25.42 -9.36
CA ALA A 23 3.06 26.63 -8.87
C ALA A 23 2.38 27.23 -7.61
N GLU A 24 1.14 26.86 -7.31
CA GLU A 24 0.43 27.31 -6.10
C GLU A 24 0.92 26.57 -4.83
N TYR A 25 1.64 25.45 -4.99
CA TYR A 25 2.03 24.56 -3.91
C TYR A 25 3.53 24.31 -3.88
N PRO A 26 4.25 24.75 -2.82
CA PRO A 26 5.71 24.65 -2.77
C PRO A 26 6.23 23.21 -2.80
N GLU A 27 5.45 22.22 -2.36
CA GLU A 27 5.83 20.81 -2.37
C GLU A 27 6.07 20.27 -3.78
N PHE A 28 5.44 20.85 -4.81
CA PHE A 28 5.65 20.45 -6.20
C PHE A 28 7.01 20.84 -6.77
N ALA A 29 7.75 21.72 -6.11
CA ALA A 29 9.14 22.00 -6.48
C ALA A 29 10.00 20.72 -6.45
N LEU A 30 9.71 19.79 -5.52
CA LEU A 30 10.36 18.47 -5.48
C LEU A 30 10.05 17.66 -6.75
N TYR A 31 8.77 17.61 -7.15
CA TYR A 31 8.36 16.88 -8.35
C TYR A 31 9.01 17.46 -9.61
N ASP A 32 9.06 18.79 -9.76
CA ASP A 32 9.75 19.44 -10.88
C ASP A 32 11.25 19.12 -10.92
N ALA A 33 11.92 19.17 -9.76
CA ALA A 33 13.33 18.82 -9.66
C ALA A 33 13.58 17.33 -9.96
N GLN A 34 12.69 16.43 -9.52
CA GLN A 34 12.75 15.00 -9.86
C GLN A 34 12.64 14.78 -11.38
N ARG A 35 11.72 15.46 -12.05
CA ARG A 35 11.55 15.37 -13.51
C ARG A 35 12.80 15.84 -14.25
N GLU A 36 13.43 16.91 -13.80
CA GLU A 36 14.66 17.42 -14.41
C GLU A 36 15.83 16.44 -14.24
N LEU A 37 16.03 15.90 -13.03
CA LEU A 37 17.04 14.87 -12.79
C LEU A 37 16.79 13.62 -13.64
N GLN A 38 15.53 13.17 -13.73
CA GLN A 38 15.16 12.03 -14.58
C GLN A 38 15.49 12.29 -16.06
N ARG A 39 15.20 13.48 -16.58
CA ARG A 39 15.56 13.86 -17.96
C ARG A 39 17.06 13.81 -18.22
N ARG A 40 17.87 14.07 -17.20
CA ARG A 40 19.33 14.01 -17.25
C ARG A 40 19.91 12.61 -16.98
N GLY A 41 19.08 11.67 -16.50
CA GLY A 41 19.53 10.35 -16.07
C GLY A 41 20.22 10.34 -14.70
N ASP A 42 19.99 11.37 -13.89
CA ASP A 42 20.56 11.51 -12.55
C ASP A 42 19.68 10.84 -11.48
N ASP A 43 20.28 10.52 -10.34
CA ASP A 43 19.62 9.87 -9.22
C ASP A 43 18.79 10.82 -8.37
N THR A 44 17.55 10.45 -8.07
CA THR A 44 16.61 11.23 -7.25
C THR A 44 16.59 10.81 -5.78
N ARG A 45 17.25 9.72 -5.39
CA ARG A 45 17.14 9.12 -4.04
C ARG A 45 17.65 10.00 -2.91
N SER A 46 18.56 10.94 -3.19
CA SER A 46 19.10 11.86 -2.18
C SER A 46 18.20 13.07 -1.91
N MET A 47 17.09 13.22 -2.63
CA MET A 47 16.18 14.35 -2.47
C MET A 47 15.32 14.17 -1.21
N SER A 48 15.09 15.27 -0.48
CA SER A 48 14.22 15.33 0.70
C SER A 48 12.85 15.92 0.36
N GLY A 49 11.90 15.85 1.30
CA GLY A 49 10.54 16.40 1.14
C GLY A 49 9.54 15.44 0.48
N GLY A 50 9.92 14.16 0.29
CA GLY A 50 9.05 13.16 -0.34
C GLY A 50 7.71 12.99 0.39
N TRP A 51 7.72 13.04 1.72
CA TRP A 51 6.51 12.96 2.55
C TRP A 51 5.54 14.12 2.29
N ASP A 52 6.05 15.35 2.21
CA ASP A 52 5.23 16.54 2.00
C ASP A 52 4.53 16.52 0.63
N LEU A 53 5.20 15.98 -0.40
CA LEU A 53 4.62 15.77 -1.72
C LEU A 53 3.67 14.56 -1.76
N ALA A 54 3.98 13.49 -1.02
CA ALA A 54 3.23 12.23 -1.07
C ALA A 54 1.79 12.37 -0.56
N LYS A 55 1.46 13.40 0.24
CA LYS A 55 0.08 13.64 0.72
C LYS A 55 -0.95 13.83 -0.41
N TYR A 56 -0.52 14.26 -1.59
CA TYR A 56 -1.37 14.43 -2.77
C TYR A 56 -1.57 13.12 -3.58
N MET A 57 -0.81 12.07 -3.28
CA MET A 57 -0.66 10.92 -4.17
C MET A 57 -1.87 9.98 -4.11
N ASN A 58 -2.32 9.59 -2.91
CA ASN A 58 -3.25 8.46 -2.74
C ASN A 58 -4.62 8.70 -3.42
N LEU A 59 -5.20 9.89 -3.24
CA LEU A 59 -6.51 10.19 -3.83
C LEU A 59 -6.40 10.38 -5.35
N ALA A 60 -5.32 10.99 -5.83
CA ALA A 60 -5.03 11.12 -7.26
C ALA A 60 -4.82 9.74 -7.92
N MET A 61 -4.12 8.83 -7.23
CA MET A 61 -3.97 7.44 -7.67
C MET A 61 -5.33 6.76 -7.82
N LEU A 62 -6.28 6.96 -6.91
CA LEU A 62 -7.62 6.37 -7.03
C LEU A 62 -8.38 6.83 -8.28
N ARG A 63 -8.31 8.13 -8.62
CA ARG A 63 -8.92 8.64 -9.86
C ARG A 63 -8.29 8.00 -11.09
N LYS A 64 -6.96 7.93 -11.13
CA LYS A 64 -6.23 7.36 -12.26
C LYS A 64 -6.50 5.86 -12.40
N ILE A 65 -6.49 5.12 -11.29
CA ILE A 65 -6.87 3.71 -11.24
C ILE A 65 -8.27 3.52 -11.82
N ARG A 66 -9.25 4.31 -11.40
CA ARG A 66 -10.63 4.17 -11.91
C ARG A 66 -10.75 4.47 -13.40
N ALA A 67 -9.97 5.42 -13.92
CA ALA A 67 -9.94 5.75 -15.34
C ALA A 67 -9.28 4.65 -16.19
N MET A 68 -8.26 3.97 -15.64
CA MET A 68 -7.47 2.99 -16.38
C MET A 68 -7.94 1.53 -16.19
N ILE A 69 -8.55 1.21 -15.06
CA ILE A 69 -8.81 -0.14 -14.59
C ILE A 69 -10.24 -0.23 -14.03
N SER A 70 -11.11 -0.95 -14.73
CA SER A 70 -12.52 -1.15 -14.35
C SER A 70 -12.87 -2.59 -13.98
N ASP A 71 -11.99 -3.55 -14.25
CA ASP A 71 -12.29 -5.00 -14.24
C ASP A 71 -11.42 -5.79 -13.24
N LYS A 72 -11.06 -5.19 -12.11
CA LYS A 72 -10.23 -5.82 -11.07
C LYS A 72 -10.96 -5.88 -9.73
N LYS A 73 -10.79 -7.02 -9.04
CA LYS A 73 -11.44 -7.32 -7.75
C LYS A 73 -10.78 -6.63 -6.56
N TRP A 74 -9.45 -6.48 -6.63
CA TRP A 74 -8.61 -5.99 -5.55
C TRP A 74 -7.56 -5.03 -6.09
N PHE A 75 -7.28 -3.99 -5.31
CA PHE A 75 -6.28 -2.97 -5.57
C PHE A 75 -5.36 -2.92 -4.36
N VAL A 76 -4.08 -3.23 -4.56
CA VAL A 76 -3.08 -3.32 -3.49
C VAL A 76 -2.10 -2.17 -3.67
N PHE A 77 -1.88 -1.43 -2.60
CA PHE A 77 -1.02 -0.25 -2.55
C PHE A 77 0.20 -0.60 -1.72
N ILE A 78 1.39 -0.36 -2.27
CA ILE A 78 2.68 -0.79 -1.71
C ILE A 78 3.70 0.33 -1.91
N ASP A 79 4.57 0.53 -0.93
CA ASP A 79 5.75 1.40 -1.08
C ASP A 79 6.92 0.59 -1.67
N THR A 80 7.90 1.28 -2.24
CA THR A 80 9.02 0.64 -2.95
C THR A 80 9.98 -0.14 -2.04
N ASP A 81 9.95 0.14 -0.73
CA ASP A 81 10.70 -0.53 0.32
C ASP A 81 9.84 -1.51 1.15
N THR A 82 8.69 -1.93 0.59
CA THR A 82 7.76 -2.87 1.23
C THR A 82 7.85 -4.24 0.57
N PHE A 83 8.19 -5.26 1.35
CA PHE A 83 8.14 -6.65 0.93
C PHE A 83 6.71 -7.17 0.97
N ILE A 84 6.32 -7.97 -0.02
CA ILE A 84 5.02 -8.64 -0.07
C ILE A 84 5.23 -10.15 -0.24
N ASP A 85 4.65 -10.93 0.68
CA ASP A 85 4.43 -12.35 0.43
C ASP A 85 3.13 -12.52 -0.37
N TRP A 86 3.29 -12.72 -1.68
CA TRP A 86 2.15 -12.80 -2.59
C TRP A 86 1.24 -14.00 -2.33
N ASP A 87 1.77 -15.13 -1.84
CA ASP A 87 0.98 -16.33 -1.59
C ASP A 87 0.06 -16.13 -0.40
N ASN A 88 0.59 -15.53 0.68
CA ASN A 88 -0.21 -15.15 1.84
C ASN A 88 -1.26 -14.08 1.50
N LEU A 89 -0.87 -13.06 0.71
CA LEU A 89 -1.80 -12.03 0.26
C LEU A 89 -2.94 -12.62 -0.59
N PHE A 90 -2.64 -13.44 -1.59
CA PHE A 90 -3.68 -14.04 -2.43
C PHE A 90 -4.57 -14.99 -1.64
N THR A 91 -3.99 -15.82 -0.77
CA THR A 91 -4.74 -16.69 0.13
C THR A 91 -5.70 -15.89 1.00
N LEU A 92 -5.25 -14.77 1.59
CA LEU A 92 -6.12 -13.88 2.36
C LEU A 92 -7.28 -13.35 1.50
N LEU A 93 -6.96 -12.78 0.33
CA LEU A 93 -7.94 -12.11 -0.53
C LEU A 93 -8.97 -13.07 -1.16
N GLU A 94 -8.61 -14.34 -1.36
CA GLU A 94 -9.51 -15.40 -1.87
C GLU A 94 -10.66 -15.72 -0.89
N HIS A 95 -10.43 -15.58 0.42
CA HIS A 95 -11.43 -15.83 1.44
C HIS A 95 -12.36 -14.63 1.70
N LEU A 96 -12.13 -13.51 1.01
CA LEU A 96 -12.85 -12.26 1.19
C LEU A 96 -13.73 -11.95 -0.03
N ASN A 97 -14.83 -11.24 0.20
CA ASN A 97 -15.75 -10.87 -0.87
C ASN A 97 -15.42 -9.46 -1.42
N PRO A 98 -14.87 -9.35 -2.65
CA PRO A 98 -14.47 -8.06 -3.23
C PRO A 98 -15.65 -7.15 -3.60
N ALA A 99 -16.88 -7.65 -3.67
CA ALA A 99 -18.06 -6.81 -3.88
C ALA A 99 -18.46 -6.05 -2.61
N LYS A 100 -17.98 -6.46 -1.44
CA LYS A 100 -18.18 -5.70 -0.19
C LYS A 100 -17.19 -4.53 -0.14
N ARG A 101 -17.56 -3.47 0.58
CA ARG A 101 -16.69 -2.32 0.88
C ARG A 101 -15.58 -2.70 1.87
N MET A 102 -14.50 -3.29 1.36
CA MET A 102 -13.35 -3.72 2.16
C MET A 102 -12.14 -2.81 1.96
N TYR A 103 -11.63 -2.31 3.09
CA TYR A 103 -10.37 -1.59 3.23
C TYR A 103 -9.55 -2.31 4.29
N LEU A 104 -8.41 -2.88 3.91
CA LEU A 104 -7.61 -3.80 4.72
C LEU A 104 -6.20 -3.24 4.90
N GLY A 105 -5.62 -3.38 6.09
CA GLY A 105 -4.21 -3.04 6.32
C GLY A 105 -3.83 -2.99 7.80
N SER A 106 -2.62 -2.50 8.07
CA SER A 106 -2.13 -2.27 9.44
C SER A 106 -2.71 -0.98 10.02
N PRO A 107 -3.45 -1.01 11.13
CA PRO A 107 -4.11 0.18 11.67
C PRO A 107 -3.14 1.21 12.26
N VAL A 108 -3.39 2.48 11.93
CA VAL A 108 -2.95 3.67 12.66
C VAL A 108 -4.19 4.32 13.27
N TRP A 109 -4.08 4.77 14.52
CA TRP A 109 -5.20 5.31 15.28
C TRP A 109 -5.07 6.83 15.46
N LEU A 110 -6.10 7.55 15.02
CA LEU A 110 -6.34 8.95 15.33
C LEU A 110 -7.66 9.10 16.11
N PRO A 111 -7.87 10.21 16.82
CA PRO A 111 -9.16 10.50 17.45
C PRO A 111 -10.31 10.41 16.44
N GLY A 112 -11.12 9.37 16.58
CA GLY A 112 -12.27 9.13 15.71
C GLY A 112 -11.94 8.64 14.30
N LEU A 113 -10.71 8.24 13.97
CA LEU A 113 -10.37 7.69 12.65
C LEU A 113 -9.34 6.56 12.79
N GLN A 114 -9.52 5.48 12.04
CA GLN A 114 -8.51 4.46 11.81
C GLN A 114 -8.20 4.43 10.32
N PHE A 115 -6.92 4.36 9.98
CA PHE A 115 -6.45 4.26 8.60
C PHE A 115 -5.32 3.24 8.50
N ALA A 116 -5.14 2.66 7.32
CA ALA A 116 -4.06 1.72 7.08
C ALA A 116 -2.75 2.49 6.90
N HIS A 117 -1.71 2.11 7.63
CA HIS A 117 -0.36 2.63 7.47
C HIS A 117 0.13 2.36 6.04
N GLY A 118 0.45 3.42 5.27
CA GLY A 118 0.84 3.33 3.86
C GLY A 118 2.01 2.38 3.60
N GLY A 119 3.06 2.50 4.41
CA GLY A 119 4.25 1.64 4.30
C GLY A 119 4.00 0.18 4.62
N SER A 120 2.98 -0.15 5.41
CA SER A 120 2.63 -1.56 5.69
C SER A 120 1.89 -2.23 4.55
N ALA A 121 1.73 -1.56 3.40
CA ALA A 121 0.77 -1.91 2.36
C ALA A 121 -0.70 -1.92 2.85
N TYR A 122 -1.60 -1.76 1.90
CA TYR A 122 -3.03 -1.91 2.15
C TYR A 122 -3.77 -2.37 0.90
N ALA A 123 -4.95 -2.95 1.10
CA ALA A 123 -5.79 -3.43 0.02
C ALA A 123 -7.18 -2.79 0.07
N LEU A 124 -7.66 -2.41 -1.11
CA LEU A 124 -9.03 -1.98 -1.34
C LEU A 124 -9.71 -2.96 -2.29
N SER A 125 -10.90 -3.39 -1.90
CA SER A 125 -11.81 -4.14 -2.79
C SER A 125 -12.42 -3.23 -3.87
N SER A 126 -12.88 -3.82 -4.98
CA SER A 126 -13.66 -3.08 -5.98
C SER A 126 -14.88 -2.40 -5.38
N GLY A 127 -15.60 -3.07 -4.48
CA GLY A 127 -16.75 -2.49 -3.78
C GLY A 127 -16.41 -1.29 -2.89
N ALA A 128 -15.17 -1.20 -2.38
CA ALA A 128 -14.70 -0.01 -1.66
C ALA A 128 -14.43 1.16 -2.61
N LEU A 129 -13.81 0.91 -3.78
CA LEU A 129 -13.62 1.94 -4.79
C LEU A 129 -14.96 2.44 -5.32
N ASP A 130 -15.91 1.53 -5.62
CA ASP A 130 -17.24 1.88 -6.12
C ASP A 130 -18.08 2.72 -5.14
N ALA A 131 -17.69 2.83 -3.88
CA ALA A 131 -18.34 3.69 -2.90
C ALA A 131 -18.00 5.18 -3.10
N LEU A 132 -16.93 5.49 -3.83
CA LEU A 132 -16.52 6.85 -4.17
C LEU A 132 -17.27 7.37 -5.40
N ASP A 133 -17.61 8.65 -5.37
CA ASP A 133 -18.24 9.31 -6.50
C ASP A 133 -17.16 9.87 -7.43
N TYR A 134 -16.90 9.15 -8.50
CA TYR A 134 -15.99 9.58 -9.57
C TYR A 134 -16.68 10.43 -10.63
N THR A 135 -18.02 10.46 -10.67
CA THR A 135 -18.77 11.27 -11.66
C THR A 135 -18.80 12.74 -11.28
N ALA A 136 -18.74 13.02 -9.98
CA ALA A 136 -18.52 14.37 -9.44
C ALA A 136 -17.05 14.82 -9.53
N GLN A 137 -16.14 14.00 -10.09
CA GLN A 137 -14.75 14.39 -10.30
C GLN A 137 -14.55 14.90 -11.73
N SER A 138 -14.17 16.17 -11.84
CA SER A 138 -13.76 16.77 -13.10
C SER A 138 -12.26 16.55 -13.32
N PRO A 139 -11.77 16.33 -14.55
CA PRO A 139 -10.34 16.43 -14.85
C PRO A 139 -9.72 17.79 -14.46
N GLN A 140 -10.55 18.84 -14.37
CA GLN A 140 -10.16 20.17 -13.90
C GLN A 140 -10.21 20.34 -12.38
N ASP A 141 -10.66 19.33 -11.63
CA ASP A 141 -10.64 19.40 -10.17
C ASP A 141 -9.19 19.42 -9.69
N PRO A 142 -8.83 20.41 -8.84
CA PRO A 142 -7.47 20.53 -8.36
C PRO A 142 -7.05 19.29 -7.58
N LEU A 143 -5.83 18.82 -7.82
CA LEU A 143 -5.25 17.62 -7.24
C LEU A 143 -5.24 17.64 -5.70
N TYR A 144 -5.11 18.81 -5.09
CA TYR A 144 -5.17 18.94 -3.64
C TYR A 144 -6.58 18.77 -3.06
N SER A 145 -7.62 18.85 -3.89
CA SER A 145 -9.02 18.72 -3.49
C SER A 145 -9.68 17.60 -4.27
N GLN A 146 -9.71 16.40 -3.69
CA GLN A 146 -10.16 15.19 -4.37
C GLN A 146 -11.32 14.59 -3.59
N PHE A 147 -12.38 14.20 -4.29
CA PHE A 147 -13.61 13.70 -3.65
C PHE A 147 -14.19 14.67 -2.61
N GLY A 148 -14.00 15.99 -2.81
CA GLY A 148 -14.44 17.04 -1.89
C GLY A 148 -13.60 17.16 -0.61
N PHE A 149 -12.39 16.59 -0.59
CA PHE A 149 -11.49 16.63 0.56
C PHE A 149 -10.18 17.33 0.21
N ASN A 150 -9.81 18.34 1.01
CA ASN A 150 -8.56 19.07 0.85
C ASN A 150 -7.41 18.37 1.61
N THR A 151 -6.36 17.98 0.89
CA THR A 151 -5.19 17.26 1.44
C THR A 151 -4.06 18.19 1.91
N THR A 152 -4.13 19.51 1.68
CA THR A 152 -3.01 20.43 1.96
C THR A 152 -2.58 20.45 3.42
N GLU A 153 -3.55 20.29 4.33
CA GLU A 153 -3.34 20.35 5.79
C GLU A 153 -2.97 19.00 6.43
N LEU A 154 -2.97 17.91 5.66
CA LEU A 154 -2.64 16.59 6.18
C LEU A 154 -1.14 16.32 6.15
N CYS A 155 -0.69 15.47 7.07
CA CYS A 155 0.67 14.93 7.01
C CYS A 155 0.84 13.94 5.86
N CYS A 156 -0.22 13.18 5.55
CA CYS A 156 -0.08 11.87 4.95
C CYS A 156 -1.27 11.54 4.04
N GLY A 157 -0.98 10.94 2.88
CA GLY A 157 -2.00 10.61 1.87
C GLY A 157 -2.88 9.41 2.24
N ASP A 158 -2.39 8.52 3.10
CA ASP A 158 -3.14 7.39 3.64
C ASP A 158 -4.21 7.83 4.67
N GLU A 159 -3.97 8.88 5.45
CA GLU A 159 -5.02 9.54 6.23
C GLU A 159 -6.10 10.13 5.29
N ALA A 160 -5.69 10.84 4.22
CA ALA A 160 -6.61 11.45 3.26
C ALA A 160 -7.57 10.41 2.66
N LEU A 161 -7.03 9.24 2.29
CA LEU A 161 -7.80 8.10 1.82
C LEU A 161 -8.89 7.70 2.82
N ALA A 162 -8.53 7.49 4.09
CA ALA A 162 -9.49 7.07 5.10
C ALA A 162 -10.55 8.14 5.41
N ARG A 163 -10.17 9.43 5.38
CA ARG A 163 -11.10 10.57 5.54
C ARG A 163 -12.18 10.60 4.46
N VAL A 164 -11.81 10.28 3.22
CA VAL A 164 -12.74 10.21 2.08
C VAL A 164 -13.59 8.93 2.10
N LEU A 165 -13.02 7.80 2.51
CA LEU A 165 -13.69 6.50 2.56
C LEU A 165 -14.73 6.39 3.68
N LYS A 166 -14.42 6.91 4.88
CA LYS A 166 -15.24 6.72 6.08
C LYS A 166 -16.68 7.23 5.94
N PRO A 167 -16.95 8.45 5.42
CA PRO A 167 -18.32 8.93 5.19
C PRO A 167 -19.12 8.09 4.19
N LYS A 168 -18.44 7.29 3.35
CA LYS A 168 -19.06 6.36 2.40
C LYS A 168 -19.33 4.97 3.01
N GLY A 169 -19.15 4.83 4.32
CA GLY A 169 -19.32 3.58 5.04
C GLY A 169 -18.19 2.58 4.79
N VAL A 170 -17.02 3.05 4.35
CA VAL A 170 -15.82 2.23 4.18
C VAL A 170 -14.85 2.56 5.31
N SER A 171 -14.85 1.74 6.35
CA SER A 171 -13.90 1.85 7.46
C SER A 171 -12.80 0.80 7.34
N LEU A 172 -11.63 1.09 7.90
CA LEU A 172 -10.54 0.14 7.97
C LEU A 172 -10.98 -1.14 8.69
N LYS A 173 -10.62 -2.27 8.12
CA LYS A 173 -10.54 -3.56 8.81
C LYS A 173 -9.06 -3.82 9.09
N GLY A 174 -8.69 -3.82 10.37
CA GLY A 174 -7.32 -4.09 10.79
C GLY A 174 -6.96 -5.56 10.51
N TYR A 175 -5.87 -5.77 9.79
CA TYR A 175 -5.26 -7.07 9.52
C TYR A 175 -3.81 -7.11 10.01
N TRP A 176 -3.52 -6.39 11.10
CA TRP A 176 -2.27 -6.58 11.84
C TRP A 176 -2.37 -7.87 12.67
N PRO A 177 -1.31 -8.70 12.73
CA PRO A 177 0.05 -8.43 12.28
C PRO A 177 0.39 -8.88 10.84
N MET A 178 -0.58 -9.39 10.07
CA MET A 178 -0.33 -9.86 8.70
C MET A 178 0.22 -8.74 7.82
N PHE A 179 -0.46 -7.59 7.79
CA PHE A 179 0.12 -6.36 7.27
C PHE A 179 0.95 -5.71 8.36
N ASN A 180 2.25 -5.54 8.13
CA ASN A 180 3.18 -5.12 9.17
C ASN A 180 4.06 -3.95 8.73
N GLY A 181 4.26 -2.99 9.63
CA GLY A 181 5.14 -1.83 9.40
C GLY A 181 6.57 -2.06 9.85
N GLU A 182 6.84 -3.20 10.48
CA GLU A 182 8.16 -3.55 10.96
C GLU A 182 9.02 -4.17 9.86
N SER A 183 10.34 -4.06 10.04
CA SER A 183 11.33 -4.82 9.28
C SER A 183 11.46 -6.24 9.85
N PRO A 184 12.01 -7.21 9.09
CA PRO A 184 12.40 -8.51 9.64
C PRO A 184 13.25 -8.43 10.91
N ALA A 185 14.09 -7.40 11.04
CA ALA A 185 15.00 -7.21 12.17
C ALA A 185 14.31 -6.66 13.43
N THR A 186 13.19 -5.96 13.29
CA THR A 186 12.45 -5.33 14.40
C THR A 186 11.17 -6.08 14.75
N LEU A 187 10.74 -7.02 13.90
CA LEU A 187 9.59 -7.87 14.14
C LEU A 187 9.75 -8.65 15.46
N SER A 188 8.77 -8.53 16.34
CA SER A 188 8.71 -9.35 17.56
C SER A 188 8.28 -10.77 17.20
N PHE A 189 9.07 -11.78 17.55
CA PHE A 189 8.67 -13.19 17.42
C PHE A 189 7.88 -13.69 18.65
N GLY A 190 6.99 -12.83 19.16
CA GLY A 190 6.15 -13.11 20.33
C GLY A 190 4.84 -13.83 20.00
N LYS A 191 4.04 -14.11 21.03
CA LYS A 191 2.75 -14.83 20.90
C LYS A 191 1.80 -14.19 19.89
N ASP A 192 1.83 -12.87 19.77
CA ASP A 192 0.92 -12.12 18.89
C ASP A 192 1.26 -12.28 17.40
N LEU A 193 2.47 -12.76 17.07
CA LEU A 193 3.01 -12.80 15.70
C LEU A 193 3.35 -14.23 15.23
N TRP A 194 3.70 -15.14 16.16
CA TRP A 194 4.32 -16.43 15.84
C TRP A 194 3.48 -17.37 14.94
N CYS A 195 2.15 -17.24 14.96
CA CYS A 195 1.23 -18.10 14.17
C CYS A 195 0.40 -17.33 13.15
N GLU A 196 0.73 -16.06 12.87
CA GLU A 196 0.03 -15.25 11.86
C GLU A 196 0.85 -15.18 10.56
N PRO A 197 0.23 -15.39 9.38
CA PRO A 197 0.93 -15.31 8.11
C PRO A 197 1.33 -13.86 7.79
N VAL A 198 2.61 -13.63 7.50
CA VAL A 198 3.12 -12.32 7.08
C VAL A 198 2.68 -12.03 5.65
N VAL A 199 1.94 -10.95 5.45
CA VAL A 199 1.58 -10.41 4.13
C VAL A 199 2.59 -9.36 3.70
N SER A 200 3.00 -8.47 4.61
CA SER A 200 3.94 -7.39 4.30
C SER A 200 4.91 -7.09 5.45
N LEU A 201 6.09 -6.62 5.07
CA LEU A 201 7.11 -6.04 5.97
C LEU A 201 7.64 -4.77 5.32
N HIS A 202 7.97 -3.76 6.12
CA HIS A 202 8.32 -2.42 5.63
C HIS A 202 9.73 -1.98 6.08
N HIS A 203 10.22 -0.87 5.52
CA HIS A 203 11.56 -0.32 5.75
C HIS A 203 12.73 -1.21 5.28
N LEU A 204 12.54 -2.00 4.23
CA LEU A 204 13.61 -2.85 3.72
C LEU A 204 14.52 -2.08 2.77
N GLY A 205 15.81 -2.06 3.09
CA GLY A 205 16.83 -1.65 2.13
C GLY A 205 17.00 -2.66 0.99
N ASP A 206 17.59 -2.23 -0.13
CA ASP A 206 17.74 -3.04 -1.35
C ASP A 206 18.31 -4.46 -1.12
N ASN A 207 19.32 -4.57 -0.26
CA ASN A 207 19.96 -5.86 0.05
C ASN A 207 19.06 -6.76 0.90
N GLU A 208 18.34 -6.18 1.86
CA GLU A 208 17.40 -6.91 2.71
C GLU A 208 16.22 -7.42 1.89
N MET A 209 15.64 -6.58 1.04
CA MET A 209 14.58 -6.94 0.10
C MET A 209 14.99 -8.13 -0.78
N ARG A 210 16.17 -8.07 -1.40
CA ARG A 210 16.69 -9.16 -2.24
C ARG A 210 16.90 -10.46 -1.45
N ASN A 211 17.46 -10.36 -0.25
CA ASN A 211 17.72 -11.53 0.59
C ASN A 211 16.43 -12.18 1.06
N LEU A 212 15.46 -11.37 1.52
CA LEU A 212 14.16 -11.86 1.98
C LEU A 212 13.36 -12.49 0.83
N TRP A 213 13.34 -11.85 -0.34
CA TRP A 213 12.73 -12.41 -1.55
C TRP A 213 13.33 -13.78 -1.88
N ARG A 214 14.66 -13.88 -1.98
CA ARG A 214 15.34 -15.15 -2.28
C ARG A 214 15.01 -16.21 -1.23
N TRP A 215 15.06 -15.86 0.05
CA TRP A 215 14.72 -16.79 1.13
C TRP A 215 13.28 -17.31 1.01
N SER A 216 12.32 -16.42 0.75
CA SER A 216 10.90 -16.78 0.57
C SER A 216 10.72 -17.74 -0.61
N GLU A 217 11.32 -17.45 -1.76
CA GLU A 217 11.23 -18.32 -2.95
C GLU A 217 11.89 -19.69 -2.72
N GLU A 218 13.05 -19.74 -2.06
CA GLU A 218 13.72 -21.00 -1.69
C GLU A 218 12.90 -21.80 -0.68
N TRP A 219 12.23 -21.13 0.26
CA TRP A 219 11.40 -21.77 1.27
C TRP A 219 10.21 -22.50 0.64
N LYS A 220 9.57 -21.90 -0.38
CA LYS A 220 8.40 -22.46 -1.07
C LYS A 220 8.69 -23.75 -1.82
N VAL A 221 9.90 -23.92 -2.37
CA VAL A 221 10.27 -25.07 -3.21
C VAL A 221 10.94 -26.21 -2.47
N LYS A 222 11.22 -26.07 -1.16
CA LYS A 222 11.80 -27.15 -0.36
C LYS A 222 10.82 -28.32 -0.28
N PRO A 223 11.18 -29.52 -0.79
CA PRO A 223 10.38 -30.71 -0.58
C PRO A 223 10.30 -30.97 0.92
N MET A 224 9.09 -31.00 1.48
CA MET A 224 8.85 -31.61 2.79
C MET A 224 9.18 -33.09 2.65
N ASN A 225 10.45 -33.45 2.87
CA ASN A 225 10.87 -34.84 3.00
C ASN A 225 9.94 -35.54 4.00
N SER A 226 9.51 -36.75 3.63
CA SER A 226 8.34 -37.50 4.08
C SER A 226 8.30 -37.93 5.56
N VAL A 227 8.90 -37.16 6.47
CA VAL A 227 8.70 -37.24 7.93
C VAL A 227 7.99 -35.98 8.47
N SER A 228 7.78 -34.95 7.65
CA SER A 228 7.13 -33.70 8.07
C SER A 228 5.73 -33.49 7.47
N ARG A 229 4.98 -34.54 7.13
CA ARG A 229 3.68 -34.44 6.41
C ARG A 229 2.51 -33.80 7.19
N SER A 230 2.77 -32.94 8.18
CA SER A 230 1.73 -32.16 8.87
C SER A 230 2.09 -30.72 9.23
N LEU A 231 3.31 -30.21 9.04
CA LEU A 231 3.76 -29.05 9.83
C LEU A 231 3.11 -27.67 9.58
N PHE A 232 2.44 -27.42 8.46
CA PHE A 232 1.71 -26.13 8.26
C PHE A 232 0.34 -26.24 7.60
N SER A 233 -0.03 -27.38 7.01
CA SER A 233 -1.36 -27.56 6.43
C SER A 233 -2.40 -28.15 7.41
N ARG A 234 -1.99 -28.54 8.63
CA ARG A 234 -2.89 -29.16 9.62
C ARG A 234 -2.57 -28.94 11.11
N TYR A 235 -1.58 -28.11 11.49
CA TYR A 235 -1.46 -27.70 12.89
C TYR A 235 -2.24 -26.40 13.13
N PRO A 236 -3.38 -26.43 13.82
CA PRO A 236 -3.72 -25.31 14.68
C PRO A 236 -2.62 -25.27 15.75
N CYS A 237 -1.55 -24.50 15.49
CA CYS A 237 -0.57 -24.00 16.46
C CYS A 237 -0.51 -24.81 17.78
N GLU A 238 -0.02 -26.07 17.77
CA GLU A 238 0.03 -26.91 18.99
C GLU A 238 0.97 -26.30 20.05
N ALA A 239 1.89 -25.43 19.64
CA ALA A 239 2.73 -24.64 20.56
C ALA A 239 1.98 -23.49 21.26
N CYS A 240 0.84 -23.02 20.74
CA CYS A 240 0.01 -22.02 21.43
C CYS A 240 -0.75 -22.61 22.63
N ALA A 241 -1.00 -23.92 22.64
CA ALA A 241 -1.65 -24.60 23.77
C ALA A 241 -0.72 -24.76 24.99
N ALA A 242 0.59 -24.60 24.83
CA ALA A 242 1.57 -24.79 25.90
C ALA A 242 1.95 -23.49 26.64
N ILE A 243 1.37 -22.34 26.25
CA ILE A 243 1.61 -21.05 26.90
C ILE A 243 0.31 -20.34 27.30
N GLN A 244 -0.63 -21.10 27.87
CA GLN A 244 -1.73 -20.61 28.69
C GLN A 244 -1.47 -20.91 30.16
#